data_AF-A0A7C2YTA1-F1
#
_entry.id   AF-A0A7C2YTA1-F1
#
_cell.length_a   1.000
_cell.length_b   1.000
_cell.length_c   1.000
_cell.angle_alpha   90.00
_cell.angle_beta   90.00
_cell.angle_gamma   90.00
#
_symmetry.space_group_name_H-M   'P 1'
#
loop_
_entity.id
_entity.type
_entity.pdbx_description
1 polymer ?
#
loop_
_entity_poly.entity_id
_entity_poly.type
_entity_poly.pdbx_seq_one_letter_code
_entity_poly.pdbx_strand_id
1 'polypeptide(L)'
;GSDHAPHSPEEKSDKRNVWEVAAGFVGVQTLLPSMLNLALNGAFDLREIPRVLARNPARLFGLWPKKGELMPGADGDIVIVNPNAETQITREWLITKSPVTPFIGMKMKGKVEFTLLRGEIVVREGKIEAEKRGTSVSRLTSAVRK
;
A
#
# COMPACT_ATOMS: atom_id res chain seq x y z
N GLY A 1 0.76 7.58 -4.69
CA GLY A 1 1.74 6.56 -4.27
C GLY A 1 2.30 6.93 -2.90
N SER A 2 3.14 6.09 -2.29
CA SER A 2 3.69 6.36 -0.96
C SER A 2 5.07 7.03 -0.95
N ASP A 3 5.75 7.09 -2.11
CA ASP A 3 7.16 7.51 -2.21
C ASP A 3 8.06 6.78 -1.19
N HIS A 4 7.91 5.45 -1.11
CA HIS A 4 8.57 4.66 -0.08
C HIS A 4 10.08 4.64 -0.32
N ALA A 5 10.80 5.32 0.56
CA ALA A 5 12.25 5.48 0.53
C ALA A 5 12.84 5.11 1.90
N PRO A 6 13.14 3.82 2.14
CA PRO A 6 13.71 3.37 3.40
C PRO A 6 15.17 3.82 3.52
N HIS A 7 15.50 4.42 4.65
CA HIS A 7 16.86 4.84 5.03
C HIS A 7 17.19 4.31 6.41
N SER A 8 18.45 3.99 6.67
CA SER A 8 18.86 3.54 8.00
C SER A 8 18.69 4.67 9.03
N PRO A 9 18.56 4.34 10.33
CA PRO A 9 18.56 5.35 11.38
C PRO A 9 19.79 6.28 11.32
N GLU A 10 20.97 5.73 11.01
CA GLU A 10 22.24 6.47 10.94
C GLU A 10 22.32 7.41 9.73
N GLU A 11 21.62 7.10 8.63
CA GLU A 11 21.44 8.02 7.50
C GLU A 11 20.51 9.19 7.85
N LYS A 12 19.69 9.01 8.89
CA LYS A 12 18.66 9.95 9.35
C LYS A 12 19.07 10.79 10.55
N SER A 13 20.02 10.32 11.35
CA SER A 13 20.49 10.97 12.59
C SER A 13 21.96 11.39 12.51
N ASP A 14 22.42 12.13 13.51
CA ASP A 14 23.82 12.55 13.69
C ASP A 14 24.47 13.19 12.46
N LYS A 15 23.69 14.04 11.77
CA LYS A 15 24.17 14.88 10.67
C LYS A 15 24.34 16.32 11.14
N ARG A 16 25.26 17.04 10.51
CA ARG A 16 25.58 18.42 10.94
C ARG A 16 24.45 19.39 10.61
N ASN A 17 23.67 19.11 9.57
CA ASN A 17 22.56 19.93 9.12
C ASN A 17 21.57 19.10 8.29
N VAL A 18 20.41 19.67 8.00
CA VAL A 18 19.32 19.00 7.27
C VAL A 18 19.69 18.57 5.85
N TRP A 19 20.64 19.24 5.20
CA TRP A 19 21.08 18.92 3.83
C TRP A 19 21.90 17.63 3.76
N GLU A 20 22.46 17.20 4.89
CA GLU A 20 23.21 15.95 5.02
C GLU A 20 22.32 14.76 5.45
N VAL A 21 21.05 15.01 5.78
CA VAL A 21 20.08 13.98 6.18
C VAL A 21 19.45 13.38 4.94
N ALA A 22 19.47 12.04 4.83
CA ALA A 22 18.82 11.36 3.72
C ALA A 22 17.32 11.71 3.68
N ALA A 23 16.75 11.99 2.51
CA ALA A 23 15.34 12.37 2.37
C ALA A 23 14.40 11.15 2.29
N GLY A 24 13.14 11.30 2.72
CA GLY A 24 12.10 10.26 2.54
C GLY A 24 11.90 9.31 3.74
N PHE A 25 10.87 8.49 3.72
CA PHE A 25 10.57 7.56 4.82
C PHE A 25 9.76 6.37 4.31
N VAL A 26 9.54 5.38 5.17
CA VAL A 26 8.72 4.23 4.80
C VAL A 26 7.23 4.55 4.87
N GLY A 27 6.52 4.36 3.75
CA GLY A 27 5.07 4.56 3.69
C GLY A 27 4.25 3.47 2.97
N VAL A 28 4.89 2.48 2.33
CA VAL A 28 4.16 1.49 1.51
C VAL A 28 3.13 0.68 2.31
N GLN A 29 3.48 0.27 3.53
CA GLN A 29 2.60 -0.50 4.41
C GLN A 29 1.49 0.36 5.03
N THR A 30 1.77 1.64 5.31
CA THR A 30 0.82 2.56 5.94
C THR A 30 -0.10 3.25 4.95
N LEU A 31 0.17 3.21 3.64
CA LEU A 31 -0.62 3.92 2.63
C LEU A 31 -2.11 3.59 2.69
N LEU A 32 -2.48 2.30 2.67
CA LEU A 32 -3.89 1.90 2.72
C LEU A 32 -4.52 2.18 4.10
N PRO A 33 -3.90 1.82 5.25
CA PRO A 33 -4.41 2.21 6.57
C PRO A 33 -4.65 3.72 6.72
N SER A 34 -3.76 4.56 6.22
CA SER A 34 -3.92 6.02 6.25
C SER A 34 -5.12 6.48 5.41
N MET A 35 -5.30 5.91 4.21
CA MET A 35 -6.43 6.25 3.33
C MET A 35 -7.76 5.77 3.92
N LEU A 36 -7.81 4.57 4.50
CA LEU A 36 -8.96 4.06 5.23
C LEU A 36 -9.31 4.96 6.40
N ASN A 37 -8.32 5.34 7.21
CA ASN A 37 -8.53 6.20 8.36
C ASN A 37 -9.09 7.57 7.96
N LEU A 38 -8.59 8.19 6.89
CA LEU A 38 -9.12 9.46 6.39
C LEU A 38 -10.56 9.32 5.90
N ALA A 39 -10.85 8.31 5.07
CA ALA A 39 -12.20 8.08 4.55
C ALA A 39 -13.22 7.76 5.65
N LEU A 40 -12.86 6.88 6.60
CA LEU A 40 -13.72 6.48 7.72
C LEU A 40 -13.91 7.60 8.76
N ASN A 41 -13.08 8.65 8.72
CA ASN A 41 -13.31 9.89 9.47
C ASN A 41 -13.99 10.98 8.63
N GLY A 42 -14.50 10.64 7.44
CA GLY A 42 -15.34 11.54 6.63
C GLY A 42 -14.58 12.52 5.74
N ALA A 43 -13.26 12.38 5.56
CA ALA A 43 -12.50 13.27 4.68
C ALA A 43 -12.89 13.11 3.20
N PHE A 44 -13.32 11.91 2.80
CA PHE A 44 -13.84 11.59 1.46
C PHE A 44 -14.57 10.24 1.47
N ASP A 45 -15.27 9.91 0.39
CA ASP A 45 -16.01 8.65 0.26
C ASP A 45 -15.06 7.44 0.18
N LEU A 46 -15.31 6.41 1.00
CA LEU A 46 -14.54 5.15 1.02
C LEU A 46 -14.37 4.51 -0.37
N ARG A 47 -15.38 4.68 -1.26
CA ARG A 47 -15.38 4.15 -2.63
C ARG A 47 -14.33 4.80 -3.54
N GLU A 48 -13.76 5.93 -3.15
CA GLU A 48 -12.68 6.57 -3.90
C GLU A 48 -11.33 5.88 -3.70
N ILE A 49 -11.11 5.15 -2.59
CA ILE A 49 -9.87 4.43 -2.31
C ILE A 49 -9.47 3.48 -3.45
N PRO A 50 -10.30 2.50 -3.88
CA PRO A 50 -9.92 1.62 -4.99
C PRO A 50 -9.71 2.37 -6.30
N ARG A 51 -10.37 3.52 -6.51
CA ARG A 51 -10.18 4.34 -7.72
C ARG A 51 -8.78 4.95 -7.73
N VAL A 52 -8.37 5.59 -6.64
CA VAL A 52 -7.08 6.32 -6.58
C VAL A 52 -5.88 5.42 -6.31
N LEU A 53 -6.05 4.32 -5.59
CA LEU A 53 -4.94 3.41 -5.24
C LEU A 53 -4.76 2.24 -6.23
N ALA A 54 -5.79 1.86 -6.99
CA ALA A 54 -5.73 0.68 -7.86
C ALA A 54 -6.17 0.97 -9.30
N ARG A 55 -7.43 1.35 -9.55
CA ARG A 55 -8.00 1.49 -10.90
C ARG A 55 -7.28 2.55 -11.74
N ASN A 56 -7.13 3.77 -11.22
CA ASN A 56 -6.52 4.87 -11.98
C ASN A 56 -5.04 4.59 -12.30
N PRO A 57 -4.20 4.14 -11.33
CA PRO A 57 -2.85 3.66 -11.66
C PRO A 57 -2.85 2.54 -12.71
N ALA A 58 -3.72 1.53 -12.59
CA ALA A 58 -3.80 0.45 -13.57
C ALA A 58 -4.13 0.97 -14.98
N ARG A 59 -5.03 1.95 -15.12
CA ARG A 59 -5.32 2.60 -16.41
C ARG A 59 -4.12 3.38 -16.94
N LEU A 60 -3.48 4.21 -16.11
CA LEU A 60 -2.31 5.02 -16.50
C LEU A 60 -1.15 4.15 -16.99
N PHE A 61 -0.96 2.98 -16.39
CA PHE A 61 0.11 2.06 -16.77
C PHE A 61 -0.32 0.99 -17.79
N GLY A 62 -1.54 1.06 -18.34
CA GLY A 62 -2.01 0.12 -19.37
C GLY A 62 -2.21 -1.31 -18.86
N LEU A 63 -2.62 -1.48 -17.60
CA LEU A 63 -2.87 -2.76 -16.94
C LEU A 63 -4.36 -3.05 -16.71
N TRP A 64 -5.22 -2.04 -16.82
CA TRP A 64 -6.67 -2.21 -16.72
C TRP A 64 -7.22 -2.86 -18.01
N PRO A 65 -8.20 -3.80 -17.94
CA PRO A 65 -8.94 -4.22 -16.75
C PRO A 65 -8.31 -5.38 -15.97
N LYS A 66 -7.18 -5.94 -16.43
CA LYS A 66 -6.54 -7.09 -15.76
C LYS A 66 -6.14 -6.79 -14.31
N LYS A 67 -5.75 -5.55 -14.00
CA LYS A 67 -5.44 -5.06 -12.65
C LYS A 67 -6.36 -3.92 -12.25
N GLY A 68 -6.55 -3.77 -10.93
CA GLY A 68 -7.25 -2.63 -10.34
C GLY A 68 -8.77 -2.63 -10.56
N GLU A 69 -9.36 -3.81 -10.81
CA GLU A 69 -10.80 -3.98 -11.01
C GLU A 69 -11.28 -5.30 -10.38
N LEU A 70 -12.51 -5.30 -9.84
CA LEU A 70 -13.17 -6.51 -9.37
C LEU A 70 -14.24 -6.93 -10.38
N MET A 71 -13.83 -7.70 -11.38
CA MET A 71 -14.71 -8.23 -12.41
C MET A 71 -14.23 -9.60 -12.92
N PRO A 72 -15.11 -10.44 -13.49
CA PRO A 72 -14.69 -11.66 -14.16
C PRO A 72 -13.58 -11.40 -15.19
N GLY A 73 -12.52 -12.21 -15.13
CA GLY A 73 -11.35 -12.08 -16.01
C GLY A 73 -10.23 -11.15 -15.50
N ALA A 74 -10.46 -10.34 -14.47
CA ALA A 74 -9.39 -9.61 -13.78
C ALA A 74 -8.58 -10.56 -12.86
N ASP A 75 -7.34 -10.19 -12.57
CA ASP A 75 -6.53 -10.94 -11.60
C ASP A 75 -7.15 -10.80 -10.20
N GLY A 76 -7.20 -11.90 -9.44
CA GLY A 76 -7.71 -11.95 -8.06
C GLY A 76 -6.82 -11.26 -7.02
N ASP A 77 -6.43 -10.00 -7.28
CA ASP A 77 -5.66 -9.15 -6.39
C ASP A 77 -6.63 -8.35 -5.51
N ILE A 78 -6.93 -8.88 -4.32
CA ILE A 78 -8.05 -8.42 -3.47
C ILE A 78 -7.50 -8.10 -2.08
N VAL A 79 -8.03 -7.04 -1.47
CA VAL A 79 -7.79 -6.74 -0.05
C VAL A 79 -9.12 -6.75 0.68
N ILE A 80 -9.19 -7.51 1.77
CA ILE A 80 -10.35 -7.55 2.66
C ILE A 80 -10.06 -6.67 3.87
N VAL A 81 -10.96 -5.72 4.12
CA VAL A 81 -10.82 -4.72 5.18
C VAL A 81 -12.00 -4.79 6.14
N ASN A 82 -11.71 -4.69 7.43
CA ASN A 82 -12.70 -4.56 8.48
C ASN A 82 -12.78 -3.08 8.90
N PRO A 83 -13.86 -2.35 8.53
CA PRO A 83 -13.97 -0.92 8.80
C PRO A 83 -14.22 -0.61 10.29
N ASN A 84 -14.64 -1.60 11.08
CA ASN A 84 -14.97 -1.43 12.51
C ASN A 84 -13.77 -1.74 13.43
N ALA A 85 -12.68 -2.24 12.88
CA ALA A 85 -11.45 -2.50 13.61
C ALA A 85 -10.43 -1.37 13.43
N GLU A 86 -9.48 -1.29 14.35
CA GLU A 86 -8.38 -0.32 14.30
C GLU A 86 -7.03 -1.02 14.15
N THR A 87 -6.08 -0.31 13.53
CA THR A 87 -4.67 -0.69 13.48
C THR A 87 -3.84 0.34 14.24
N GLN A 88 -3.10 -0.08 15.25
CA GLN A 88 -2.08 0.76 15.88
C GLN A 88 -0.76 0.60 15.13
N ILE A 89 -0.19 1.70 14.67
CA ILE A 89 1.10 1.70 13.97
C ILE A 89 2.22 1.68 15.03
N THR A 90 2.83 0.52 15.21
CA THR A 90 4.01 0.35 16.07
C THR A 90 5.24 0.00 15.23
N ARG A 91 6.43 0.00 15.84
CA ARG A 91 7.65 -0.43 15.14
C ARG A 91 7.59 -1.91 14.75
N GLU A 92 6.99 -2.74 15.60
CA GLU A 92 6.86 -4.19 15.44
C GLU A 92 5.81 -4.56 14.39
N TRP A 93 4.81 -3.70 14.19
CA TRP A 93 3.82 -3.86 13.13
C TRP A 93 4.45 -3.62 11.75
N LEU A 94 5.47 -2.76 11.65
CA LEU A 94 6.15 -2.46 10.40
C LEU A 94 7.08 -3.61 9.99
N ILE A 95 6.82 -4.20 8.82
CA ILE A 95 7.59 -5.36 8.31
C ILE A 95 8.94 -4.96 7.72
N THR A 96 9.12 -3.68 7.39
CA THR A 96 10.36 -3.14 6.80
C THR A 96 11.58 -3.34 7.68
N LYS A 97 12.76 -3.44 7.06
CA LYS A 97 14.06 -3.48 7.76
C LYS A 97 14.43 -2.15 8.42
N SER A 98 13.88 -1.03 7.94
CA SER A 98 14.11 0.28 8.55
C SER A 98 12.78 0.96 8.88
N PRO A 99 12.34 0.94 10.15
CA PRO A 99 11.03 1.44 10.56
C PRO A 99 11.02 2.96 10.82
N VAL A 100 11.71 3.75 9.97
CA VAL A 100 11.70 5.21 10.09
C VAL A 100 10.48 5.78 9.37
N THR A 101 9.45 6.17 10.14
CA THR A 101 8.19 6.71 9.60
C THR A 101 7.52 7.68 10.58
N PRO A 102 6.82 8.72 10.09
CA PRO A 102 6.10 9.66 10.97
C PRO A 102 4.83 9.07 11.60
N PHE A 103 4.39 7.89 11.17
CA PHE A 103 3.11 7.31 11.58
C PHE A 103 3.16 6.51 12.90
N ILE A 104 4.35 6.31 13.50
CA ILE A 104 4.47 5.53 14.74
C ILE A 104 3.63 6.16 15.87
N GLY A 105 2.87 5.33 16.58
CA GLY A 105 1.99 5.73 17.67
C GLY A 105 0.56 6.08 17.24
N MET A 106 0.31 6.25 15.93
CA MET A 106 -1.03 6.55 15.43
C MET A 106 -1.95 5.33 15.51
N LYS A 107 -3.22 5.56 15.87
CA LYS A 107 -4.32 4.59 15.70
C LYS A 107 -5.09 4.95 14.44
N MET A 108 -5.27 3.98 13.55
CA MET A 108 -5.93 4.14 12.26
C MET A 108 -7.19 3.28 12.19
N LYS A 109 -8.33 3.89 11.85
CA LYS A 109 -9.58 3.17 11.57
C LYS A 109 -9.47 2.36 10.29
N GLY A 110 -10.06 1.18 10.30
CA GLY A 110 -9.96 0.20 9.22
C GLY A 110 -8.74 -0.70 9.41
N LYS A 111 -8.97 -2.00 9.52
CA LYS A 111 -7.92 -3.02 9.59
C LYS A 111 -7.91 -3.84 8.31
N VAL A 112 -6.74 -4.05 7.73
CA VAL A 112 -6.55 -5.03 6.65
C VAL A 112 -6.51 -6.42 7.27
N GLU A 113 -7.46 -7.28 6.92
CA GLU A 113 -7.55 -8.66 7.44
C GLU A 113 -6.92 -9.65 6.47
N PHE A 114 -7.13 -9.47 5.17
CA PHE A 114 -6.56 -10.36 4.16
C PHE A 114 -6.04 -9.59 2.97
N THR A 115 -4.93 -10.07 2.41
CA THR A 115 -4.47 -9.68 1.07
C THR A 115 -4.36 -10.95 0.24
N LEU A 116 -4.98 -10.93 -0.92
CA LEU A 116 -4.95 -11.99 -1.91
C LEU A 116 -4.14 -11.50 -3.12
N LEU A 117 -3.30 -12.38 -3.65
CA LEU A 117 -2.56 -12.17 -4.89
C LEU A 117 -2.94 -13.27 -5.86
N ARG A 118 -3.62 -12.90 -6.96
CA ARG A 118 -4.16 -13.84 -7.97
C ARG A 118 -4.99 -14.97 -7.34
N GLY A 119 -5.87 -14.63 -6.39
CA GLY A 119 -6.81 -15.55 -5.74
C GLY A 119 -6.27 -16.28 -4.51
N GLU A 120 -4.97 -16.16 -4.22
CA GLU A 120 -4.32 -16.86 -3.11
C GLU A 120 -4.05 -15.91 -1.95
N ILE A 121 -4.37 -16.32 -0.71
CA ILE A 121 -4.06 -15.53 0.49
C ILE A 121 -2.53 -15.45 0.64
N VAL A 122 -2.01 -14.22 0.69
CA VAL A 122 -0.59 -13.94 0.93
C VAL A 122 -0.35 -13.21 2.24
N VAL A 123 -1.37 -12.53 2.77
CA VAL A 123 -1.36 -11.91 4.10
C VAL A 123 -2.65 -12.25 4.82
N ARG A 124 -2.53 -12.64 6.09
CA ARG A 124 -3.63 -12.85 7.03
C ARG A 124 -3.33 -12.10 8.32
N GLU A 125 -4.23 -11.21 8.71
CA GLU A 125 -4.17 -10.41 9.95
C GLU A 125 -2.80 -9.74 10.18
N GLY A 126 -2.20 -9.20 9.12
CA GLY A 126 -0.90 -8.52 9.17
C GLY A 126 0.33 -9.44 9.10
N LYS A 127 0.15 -10.76 9.03
CA LYS A 127 1.24 -11.73 8.85
C LYS A 127 1.34 -12.18 7.40
N ILE A 128 2.56 -12.19 6.86
CA ILE A 128 2.84 -12.74 5.53
C ILE A 128 2.86 -14.26 5.63
N GLU A 129 2.01 -14.93 4.86
CA GLU A 129 1.84 -16.40 4.87
C GLU A 129 2.33 -17.07 3.58
N ALA A 130 2.85 -16.31 2.61
CA ALA A 130 3.28 -16.83 1.32
C ALA A 130 4.74 -16.49 1.00
N GLU A 131 5.39 -17.40 0.28
CA GLU A 131 6.69 -17.13 -0.32
C GLU A 131 6.60 -16.09 -1.45
N LYS A 132 7.76 -15.56 -1.83
CA LYS A 132 7.90 -14.58 -2.92
C LYS A 132 7.40 -15.20 -4.22
N ARG A 133 6.30 -14.66 -4.74
CA ARG A 133 5.64 -15.16 -5.96
C ARG A 133 5.19 -14.05 -6.91
N GLY A 134 5.82 -12.88 -6.81
CA GLY A 134 5.60 -11.79 -7.74
C GLY A 134 6.04 -12.20 -9.16
N THR A 135 5.33 -11.68 -10.17
CA THR A 135 5.68 -11.88 -11.58
C THR A 135 5.67 -10.53 -12.29
N SER A 136 6.53 -10.36 -13.28
CA SER A 136 6.46 -9.20 -14.16
C SER A 136 5.10 -9.15 -14.86
N VAL A 137 4.52 -7.96 -14.95
CA VAL A 137 3.29 -7.70 -15.69
C VAL A 137 3.63 -6.84 -16.90
N SER A 138 3.23 -7.29 -18.08
CA SER A 138 3.33 -6.51 -19.30
C SER A 138 2.16 -5.53 -19.38
N ARG A 139 2.44 -4.33 -19.89
CA ARG A 139 1.39 -3.41 -20.28
C ARG A 139 0.65 -4.02 -21.46
N LEU A 140 -0.67 -3.85 -21.49
CA LEU A 140 -1.43 -4.06 -22.72
C LEU A 140 -0.84 -3.11 -23.75
N THR A 141 -0.20 -3.67 -24.77
CA THR A 141 0.19 -2.90 -25.93
C THR A 141 -1.09 -2.35 -26.52
N SER A 142 -1.19 -1.02 -26.60
CA SER A 142 -2.27 -0.43 -27.37
C SER A 142 -2.06 -0.89 -28.81
N ALA A 143 -2.92 -1.76 -29.31
CA ALA A 143 -3.17 -1.80 -30.73
C ALA A 143 -3.66 -0.40 -31.09
N VAL A 144 -2.76 0.39 -31.68
CA VAL A 144 -3.03 1.61 -32.43
C VAL A 144 -3.66 2.75 -31.61
N ARG A 145 -2.80 3.66 -31.11
CA ARG A 145 -3.20 5.08 -31.07
C ARG A 145 -3.23 5.56 -32.52
N LYS A 146 -4.43 5.61 -33.12
CA LYS A 146 -4.71 6.43 -34.30
C LYS A 146 -5.28 7.75 -33.81
#